data_AF-A0A174CU26-F1
#
_entry.id   AF-A0A174CU26-F1
#
_cell.length_a   1.000
_cell.length_b   1.000
_cell.length_c   1.000
_cell.angle_alpha   90.00
_cell.angle_beta   90.00
_cell.angle_gamma   90.00
#
_symmetry.space_group_name_H-M   'P 1'
#
loop_
_entity.id
_entity.type
_entity.pdbx_description
1 polymer ?
#
loop_
_entity_poly.entity_id
_entity_poly.type
_entity_poly.pdbx_seq_one_letter_code
_entity_poly.pdbx_strand_id
1 'polypeptide(L)' 'MNNTIFDDVFRTMIEKMPYLAVPLINDVFHTSYPEDVKITQLRNEHQQEDGEIITDSCLLIGRELTVKYKL' A
#
# COMPACT_ATOMS: atom_id res chain seq x y z
N MET A 1 -13.30 -5.55 11.12
CA MET A 1 -13.76 -5.74 9.73
C MET A 1 -14.14 -4.37 9.16
N ASN A 2 -13.14 -3.51 8.94
CA ASN A 2 -13.27 -2.29 8.15
C ASN A 2 -12.11 -2.34 7.17
N ASN A 3 -12.20 -3.22 6.17
CA ASN A 3 -11.28 -3.14 5.04
C ASN A 3 -11.94 -2.17 4.06
N THR A 4 -11.26 -1.07 3.77
CA THR A 4 -11.77 -0.14 2.76
C THR A 4 -11.70 -0.81 1.39
N ILE A 5 -12.59 -0.44 0.46
CA ILE A 5 -12.56 -0.95 -0.92
C ILE A 5 -11.17 -0.75 -1.55
N PHE A 6 -10.47 0.31 -1.16
CA PHE A 6 -9.12 0.60 -1.60
C PHE A 6 -8.08 -0.39 -1.08
N ASP A 7 -8.20 -0.86 0.17
CA ASP A 7 -7.33 -1.93 0.69
C ASP A 7 -7.51 -3.23 -0.11
N ASP A 8 -8.74 -3.56 -0.51
CA ASP A 8 -9.04 -4.71 -1.37
C ASP A 8 -8.44 -4.54 -2.77
N VAL A 9 -8.51 -3.34 -3.36
CA VAL A 9 -7.93 -3.04 -4.67
C VAL A 9 -6.41 -3.15 -4.62
N PHE A 10 -5.74 -2.52 -3.65
CA PHE A 10 -4.29 -2.61 -3.50
C PHE A 10 -3.82 -4.04 -3.22
N ARG A 11 -4.51 -4.76 -2.32
CA ARG A 11 -4.24 -6.18 -2.07
C ARG A 11 -4.40 -7.01 -3.33
N THR A 12 -5.46 -6.80 -4.09
CA THR A 12 -5.70 -7.50 -5.37
C THR A 12 -4.59 -7.19 -6.37
N MET A 13 -4.14 -5.94 -6.46
CA MET A 13 -3.02 -5.57 -7.33
C MET A 13 -1.73 -6.26 -6.90
N ILE A 14 -1.38 -6.25 -5.61
CA ILE A 14 -0.15 -6.91 -5.13
C ILE A 14 -0.22 -8.44 -5.30
N GLU A 15 -1.37 -9.07 -5.08
CA GLU A 15 -1.51 -10.53 -5.13
C GLU A 15 -1.72 -11.09 -6.55
N LYS A 16 -2.53 -10.42 -7.38
CA LYS A 16 -2.97 -10.94 -8.69
C LYS A 16 -2.27 -10.27 -9.85
N MET A 17 -1.83 -9.02 -9.69
CA MET A 17 -1.28 -8.20 -10.76
C MET A 17 -0.05 -7.39 -10.30
N PRO A 18 0.97 -8.04 -9.68
CA PRO A 18 2.08 -7.33 -9.03
C PRO A 18 2.86 -6.43 -9.99
N TYR A 19 2.87 -6.75 -11.28
CA TYR A 19 3.49 -5.96 -12.34
C TYR A 19 2.86 -4.57 -12.54
N LEU A 20 1.62 -4.33 -12.08
CA LEU A 20 0.98 -3.02 -12.14
C LEU A 20 1.28 -2.14 -10.91
N ALA A 21 1.77 -2.73 -9.83
CA ALA A 21 1.97 -2.01 -8.58
C ALA A 21 3.09 -0.95 -8.71
N VAL A 22 4.24 -1.31 -9.29
CA VAL A 22 5.36 -0.38 -9.47
C VAL A 22 5.03 0.76 -10.45
N PRO A 23 4.46 0.50 -11.65
CA PRO A 23 4.05 1.58 -12.56
C PRO A 23 3.05 2.54 -11.92
N LEU A 24 2.04 2.04 -11.20
CA LEU A 24 1.06 2.89 -10.52
C LEU A 24 1.72 3.77 -9.45
N ILE A 25 2.61 3.20 -8.63
CA ILE A 25 3.32 3.96 -7.60
C ILE A 25 4.20 5.04 -8.24
N ASN A 26 4.94 4.70 -9.30
CA ASN A 26 5.77 5.66 -10.01
C ASN A 26 4.96 6.80 -10.62
N ASP A 27 3.79 6.50 -11.19
CA ASP A 27 2.90 7.50 -11.78
C ASP A 27 2.30 8.42 -10.70
N VAL A 28 1.71 7.84 -9.64
CA VAL A 28 0.99 8.59 -8.61
C VAL A 28 1.92 9.38 -7.70
N PHE A 29 3.08 8.83 -7.34
CA PHE A 29 4.02 9.44 -6.39
C PHE A 29 5.21 10.12 -7.06
N HIS A 30 5.22 10.16 -8.40
CA HIS A 30 6.32 10.70 -9.19
C HIS A 30 7.67 10.10 -8.78
N THR A 31 7.69 8.78 -8.53
CA THR A 31 8.90 8.02 -8.23
C THR A 31 9.43 7.30 -9.46
N SER A 32 10.60 6.66 -9.35
CA SER A 32 11.22 5.92 -10.44
C SER A 32 11.80 4.59 -9.96
N TYR A 33 11.00 3.83 -9.24
CA TYR A 33 11.38 2.48 -8.82
C TYR A 33 11.51 1.54 -10.02
N PRO A 34 12.49 0.63 -10.02
CA PRO A 34 12.61 -0.38 -11.06
C PRO A 34 11.48 -1.41 -10.94
N GLU A 35 11.03 -1.96 -12.06
CA GLU A 35 9.86 -2.86 -12.14
C GLU A 35 9.98 -4.13 -11.27
N ASP A 36 11.21 -4.59 -11.03
CA ASP A 36 11.52 -5.77 -10.22
C ASP A 36 11.67 -5.46 -8.72
N VAL A 37 11.44 -4.21 -8.29
CA VAL A 37 11.55 -3.85 -6.88
C VAL A 37 10.54 -4.66 -6.07
N LYS A 38 11.02 -5.23 -4.97
CA LYS A 38 10.16 -5.95 -4.04
C LYS A 38 9.26 -4.95 -3.30
N ILE A 39 7.96 -5.13 -3.43
CA ILE A 39 6.93 -4.43 -2.63
C ILE A 39 6.44 -5.38 -1.55
N THR A 40 6.36 -4.90 -0.30
CA THR A 40 5.80 -5.64 0.83
C THR A 40 4.74 -4.78 1.52
N GLN A 41 3.52 -5.27 1.64
CA GLN A 41 2.48 -4.58 2.40
C GLN A 41 2.74 -4.76 3.90
N LEU A 42 2.89 -3.64 4.61
CA LEU A 42 2.96 -3.57 6.06
C LEU A 42 1.54 -3.32 6.59
N ARG A 43 1.10 -4.12 7.55
CA ARG A 43 -0.18 -3.91 8.23
C ARG A 43 0.04 -2.93 9.38
N ASN A 44 -0.57 -1.75 9.30
CA ASN A 44 -0.72 -0.83 10.42
C ASN A 44 -2.21 -0.68 10.72
N GLU A 45 -2.74 -1.61 11.51
CA GLU A 45 -4.07 -1.46 12.09
C GLU A 45 -3.94 -0.63 13.37
N HIS A 46 -4.23 0.67 13.29
CA HIS A 46 -4.35 1.51 14.49
C HIS A 46 -5.84 1.71 14.78
N GLN A 47 -6.26 1.24 15.96
CA GLN A 47 -7.57 1.54 16.53
C GLN A 47 -7.46 2.85 17.30
N GLN A 48 -8.21 3.88 16.90
CA GLN A 48 -8.31 5.11 17.69
C GLN A 48 -9.20 4.89 18.93
N GLU A 49 -9.06 5.75 19.95
CA GLU A 49 -9.83 5.67 21.20
C GLU A 49 -11.35 5.81 21.01
N ASP A 50 -11.80 6.35 19.88
CA ASP A 50 -13.21 6.51 19.50
C ASP A 50 -13.82 5.28 18.80
N GLY A 51 -13.01 4.25 18.51
CA GLY A 51 -13.43 3.05 17.80
C GLY A 51 -13.37 3.16 16.27
N GLU A 52 -12.95 4.29 15.70
CA GLU A 52 -12.63 4.36 14.28
C GLU A 52 -11.36 3.55 13.97
N ILE A 53 -11.51 2.55 13.10
CA ILE A 53 -10.39 1.81 12.51
C ILE A 53 -9.92 2.64 11.33
N ILE A 54 -8.76 3.29 11.46
CA ILE A 54 -8.05 3.86 10.31
C ILE A 54 -7.14 2.77 9.76
N THR A 55 -7.47 2.23 8.58
CA THR A 55 -6.57 1.36 7.85
C THR A 55 -5.57 2.21 7.06
N ASP A 56 -4.41 2.48 7.67
CA ASP A 56 -3.28 3.03 6.93
C ASP A 56 -2.61 1.89 6.15
N SER A 57 -2.82 1.85 4.83
CA SER A 57 -2.09 0.94 3.95
C SER A 57 -0.65 1.43 3.81
N CYS A 58 0.28 0.72 4.44
CA CYS A 58 1.71 1.00 4.39
C CYS A 58 2.39 0.05 3.40
N LEU A 59 3.14 0.59 2.43
CA LEU A 59 3.93 -0.22 1.49
C LEU A 59 5.41 0.01 1.75
N LEU A 60 6.16 -1.07 1.98
CA LEU A 60 7.62 -1.06 1.96
C LEU A 60 8.08 -1.38 0.54
N ILE A 61 8.84 -0.46 -0.06
CA ILE A 61 9.37 -0.60 -1.42
C ILE A 61 10.90 -0.65 -1.33
N GLY A 62 11.47 -1.81 -1.68
CA GLY A 62 12.90 -2.02 -1.53
C GLY A 62 13.34 -2.02 -0.06
N ARG A 63 14.39 -1.25 0.29
CA ARG A 63 14.97 -1.18 1.65
C ARG A 63 14.79 0.16 2.37
N GLU A 64 14.35 1.22 1.68
CA GLU A 64 14.45 2.58 2.23
C GLU A 64 13.13 3.32 2.39
N LEU A 65 12.10 3.05 1.56
CA LEU A 65 10.89 3.88 1.58
C LEU A 65 9.67 3.10 2.07
N THR A 66 9.06 3.65 3.12
CA THR A 66 7.68 3.32 3.51
C THR A 66 6.77 4.42 3.00
N VAL A 67 5.88 4.09 2.07
CA VAL A 67 4.81 5.03 1.69
C VAL A 67 3.57 4.70 2.51
N LYS A 68 3.03 5.73 3.18
CA LYS A 68 1.81 5.64 4.00
C LYS A 68 0.68 6.34 3.27
N TYR A 69 -0.43 5.63 3.09
CA TYR A 69 -1.66 6.22 2.58
C TYR A 69 -2.72 6.16 3.66
N LYS A 70 -3.32 7.31 3.94
CA LYS A 70 -4.53 7.42 4.73
C LYS A 70 -5.70 7.43 3.75
N LEU A 71 -6.50 6.35 3.76
CA LEU A 71 -7.70 6.20 2.93
C LEU A 71 -8.93 6.68 3.70
#